data_AF-A0A6B3I993-F1
#
_entry.id   AF-A0A6B3I993-F1
#
_cell.length_a   1.000
_cell.length_b   1.000
_cell.length_c   1.000
_cell.angle_alpha   90.00
_cell.angle_beta   90.00
_cell.angle_gamma   90.00
#
_symmetry.space_group_name_H-M   'P 1'
#
loop_
_entity.id
_entity.type
_entity.pdbx_description
1 polymer ?
#
loop_
_entity_poly.entity_id
_entity_poly.type
_entity_poly.pdbx_seq_one_letter_code
_entity_poly.pdbx_strand_id
1 'polypeptide(L)' 'MPRMLDVSQDVRAEIGDDEADRLLVGDDTPGSYDCTSCRTPGDSDQERTSTVLFIGDETAVLAFAHATCIPSQVVKVA' A
#
# COMPACT_ATOMS: atom_id res chain seq x y z
N MET A 1 12.73 4.90 -10.49
CA MET A 1 12.43 6.13 -9.73
C MET A 1 11.76 5.71 -8.44
N PRO A 2 11.92 6.43 -7.31
CA PRO A 2 11.20 6.11 -6.09
C PRO A 2 9.69 6.15 -6.34
N ARG A 3 8.94 5.19 -5.80
CA ARG A 3 7.48 5.16 -5.96
C ARG A 3 6.84 6.28 -5.13
N MET A 4 5.69 6.79 -5.57
CA MET A 4 4.93 7.80 -4.83
C MET A 4 4.04 7.16 -3.76
N LEU A 5 4.59 6.24 -2.97
CA LEU A 5 3.86 5.51 -1.94
C LEU A 5 3.85 6.24 -0.60
N ASP A 6 2.69 6.19 0.05
CA ASP A 6 2.52 6.50 1.46
C ASP A 6 2.44 5.19 2.25
N VAL A 7 3.38 5.02 3.19
CA VAL A 7 3.47 3.89 4.11
C VAL A 7 3.41 4.43 5.53
N SER A 8 2.25 4.24 6.16
CA SER A 8 2.02 4.65 7.55
C SER A 8 2.92 3.86 8.51
N GLN A 9 3.15 4.43 9.70
CA GLN A 9 3.92 3.77 10.76
C GLN A 9 3.29 2.44 11.18
N ASP A 10 1.95 2.36 11.19
CA ASP A 10 1.24 1.14 11.51
C ASP A 10 1.50 0.05 10.45
N VAL A 11 1.41 0.39 9.16
CA VAL A 11 1.72 -0.56 8.08
C VAL A 11 3.19 -1.00 8.15
N ARG A 12 4.11 -0.05 8.39
CA ARG A 12 5.55 -0.33 8.53
C ARG A 12 5.85 -1.23 9.73
N ALA A 13 5.16 -1.05 10.84
CA ALA A 13 5.32 -1.90 12.02
C ALA A 13 4.89 -3.36 11.76
N GLU A 14 3.87 -3.57 10.92
CA GLU A 14 3.36 -4.91 10.60
C GLU A 14 4.20 -5.63 9.53
N ILE A 15 4.70 -4.93 8.50
CA ILE A 15 5.50 -5.55 7.42
C ILE A 15 7.01 -5.53 7.70
N GLY A 16 7.48 -4.68 8.62
CA GLY A 16 8.88 -4.45 8.92
C GLY A 16 9.54 -3.34 8.09
N ASP A 17 10.59 -2.73 8.64
CA ASP A 17 11.29 -1.60 8.01
C ASP A 17 11.95 -1.96 6.67
N ASP A 18 12.62 -3.12 6.60
CA ASP A 18 13.30 -3.56 5.37
C ASP A 18 12.30 -3.76 4.21
N GLU A 19 11.12 -4.30 4.50
CA GLU A 19 10.07 -4.51 3.51
C GLU A 19 9.41 -3.19 3.10
N ALA A 20 9.16 -2.30 4.07
CA ALA A 20 8.66 -0.96 3.78
C ALA A 20 9.61 -0.16 2.88
N ASP A 21 10.92 -0.27 3.11
CA ASP A 21 11.93 0.40 2.30
C ASP A 21 11.99 -0.18 0.87
N ARG A 22 11.83 -1.50 0.72
CA ARG A 22 11.72 -2.16 -0.62
C ARG A 22 10.52 -1.68 -1.42
N LEU A 23 9.37 -1.48 -0.77
CA LEU A 23 8.19 -0.89 -1.40
C LEU A 23 8.46 0.54 -1.87
N LEU A 24 9.13 1.35 -1.05
CA LEU A 24 9.42 2.75 -1.40
C LEU A 24 10.38 2.89 -2.59
N VAL A 25 11.34 1.96 -2.74
CA VAL A 25 12.24 1.94 -3.91
C VAL A 25 11.60 1.30 -5.15
N GLY A 26 10.50 0.56 -4.96
CA GLY A 26 9.68 0.03 -6.04
C GLY A 26 10.03 -1.39 -6.50
N ASP A 27 10.78 -2.13 -5.71
CA ASP A 27 11.18 -3.52 -6.01
C ASP A 27 9.98 -4.47 -5.91
N ASP A 28 9.12 -4.28 -4.91
CA ASP A 28 7.95 -5.14 -4.64
C ASP A 28 6.61 -4.46 -4.95
N THR A 29 6.64 -3.29 -5.61
CA THR A 29 5.43 -2.51 -5.93
C THR A 29 5.08 -2.60 -7.41
N PRO A 30 3.85 -3.03 -7.77
CA PRO A 30 3.38 -2.91 -9.13
C PRO A 30 3.23 -1.42 -9.52
N GLY A 31 3.61 -1.09 -10.76
CA GLY A 31 3.38 0.26 -11.31
C GLY A 31 1.89 0.58 -11.32
N SER A 32 1.09 -0.21 -12.05
CA SER A 32 -0.37 -0.10 -12.07
C SER A 32 -1.06 -0.91 -10.98
N TYR A 33 -2.13 -0.39 -10.40
CA TYR A 33 -2.98 -1.09 -9.43
C TYR A 33 -4.46 -0.77 -9.64
N ASP A 34 -5.36 -1.62 -9.15
CA ASP A 34 -6.77 -1.28 -8.98
C ASP A 34 -6.98 -0.75 -7.58
N CYS A 35 -7.44 0.51 -7.45
CA CYS A 35 -7.68 1.12 -6.16
C CYS A 35 -8.66 0.27 -5.34
N THR A 36 -8.24 -0.18 -4.15
CA THR A 36 -9.09 -1.04 -3.31
C THR A 36 -10.38 -0.34 -2.84
N SER A 37 -10.37 0.99 -2.79
CA SER A 37 -11.53 1.81 -2.39
C SER A 37 -12.50 2.06 -3.54
N CYS A 38 -12.06 2.70 -4.63
CA CYS A 38 -12.95 3.14 -5.72
C CYS A 38 -12.97 2.20 -6.93
N ARG A 39 -12.14 1.14 -6.92
CA ARG A 39 -12.01 0.14 -8.01
C ARG A 39 -11.62 0.71 -9.38
N THR A 40 -11.11 1.95 -9.41
CA THR A 40 -10.56 2.60 -10.60
C THR A 40 -9.05 2.34 -10.67
N PRO A 41 -8.45 2.18 -11.86
CA PRO A 41 -7.01 2.03 -12.00
C PRO A 41 -6.23 3.23 -11.45
N GLY A 42 -5.03 2.98 -10.95
CA GLY A 42 -4.04 3.99 -10.59
C GLY A 42 -2.63 3.55 -10.94
N ASP A 43 -1.68 4.47 -10.89
CA ASP A 43 -0.26 4.20 -11.18
C ASP A 43 0.68 4.83 -10.13
N SER A 44 1.37 3.99 -9.36
CA SER A 44 2.27 4.42 -8.28
C SER A 44 3.53 5.16 -8.76
N ASP A 45 3.83 5.12 -10.07
CA ASP A 45 4.86 5.95 -10.69
C ASP A 45 4.39 7.37 -11.01
N GLN A 46 3.08 7.57 -11.16
CA GLN A 46 2.51 8.82 -11.67
C GLN A 46 1.70 9.58 -10.61
N GLU A 47 1.19 8.89 -9.58
CA GLU A 47 0.32 9.49 -8.57
C GLU A 47 0.58 8.98 -7.15
N ARG A 48 0.25 9.84 -6.17
CA ARG A 48 0.34 9.48 -4.75
C ARG A 48 -0.61 8.34 -4.42
N THR A 49 -0.04 7.29 -3.86
CA THR A 49 -0.71 6.01 -3.64
C THR A 49 -0.53 5.59 -2.19
N SER A 50 -1.62 5.30 -1.49
CA SER A 50 -1.62 4.82 -0.12
C SER A 50 -1.55 3.30 -0.07
N THR A 51 -0.73 2.77 0.83
CA THR A 51 -0.67 1.34 1.15
C THR A 51 -1.70 0.96 2.20
N VAL A 52 -2.45 -0.11 1.95
CA VAL A 52 -3.46 -0.63 2.87
C VAL A 52 -3.15 -2.08 3.17
N LEU A 53 -2.86 -2.37 4.43
CA LEU A 53 -2.56 -3.73 4.86
C LEU A 53 -3.81 -4.36 5.46
N PHE A 54 -4.38 -5.36 4.79
CA PHE A 54 -5.48 -6.15 5.31
C PHE A 54 -4.93 -7.32 6.12
N ILE A 55 -5.27 -7.42 7.40
CA ILE A 55 -4.84 -8.51 8.30
C ILE A 55 -6.08 -9.31 8.70
N GLY A 56 -6.10 -10.59 8.32
CA GLY A 56 -7.03 -11.60 8.84
C GLY A 56 -6.32 -12.56 9.79
N ASP A 57 -7.05 -13.58 10.25
CA ASP A 57 -6.54 -14.52 11.27
C ASP A 57 -5.29 -15.30 10.82
N GLU A 58 -5.21 -15.67 9.54
CA GLU A 58 -4.12 -16.49 9.00
C GLU A 58 -3.34 -15.80 7.86
N THR A 59 -3.78 -14.62 7.39
CA THR A 59 -3.21 -13.99 6.20
C THR A 59 -3.13 -12.48 6.33
N ALA A 60 -2.10 -11.90 5.72
CA ALA A 60 -1.98 -10.47 5.51
C ALA A 60 -1.82 -10.18 4.01
N VAL A 61 -2.56 -9.19 3.51
CA VAL A 61 -2.56 -8.80 2.09
C VAL A 61 -2.31 -7.31 1.99
N LEU A 62 -1.24 -6.93 1.29
CA LEU A 62 -0.95 -5.56 0.95
C LEU A 62 -1.72 -5.15 -0.31
N ALA A 63 -2.46 -4.06 -0.23
CA ALA A 63 -3.20 -3.46 -1.33
C ALA A 63 -2.88 -1.97 -1.46
N PHE A 64 -3.36 -1.38 -2.56
CA PHE A 64 -3.07 0.00 -2.92
C PHE A 64 -4.37 0.78 -3.17
N ALA A 65 -4.32 2.07 -2.87
CA ALA A 65 -5.40 3.01 -3.15
C ALA A 65 -4.83 4.38 -3.55
N HIS A 66 -5.62 5.16 -4.27
CA HIS A 66 -5.30 6.57 -4.45
C HIS A 66 -5.23 7.25 -3.08
N ALA A 67 -4.22 8.09 -2.86
CA ALA A 67 -4.05 8.77 -1.56
C ALA A 67 -5.23 9.69 -1.19
N THR A 68 -6.06 10.07 -2.17
CA THR A 68 -7.29 10.85 -1.96
C THR A 68 -8.49 9.99 -1.60
N CYS A 69 -8.46 8.69 -1.87
CA CYS A 69 -9.57 7.78 -1.58
C CYS A 69 -9.56 7.33 -0.12
N ILE A 70 -8.40 6.87 0.35
CA ILE A 70 -8.19 6.42 1.73
C ILE A 70 -6.72 6.61 2.14
N PRO A 71 -6.44 6.91 3.42
CA PRO A 71 -5.07 7.02 3.90
C PRO A 71 -4.40 5.64 4.00
N SER A 72 -3.07 5.63 4.10
CA SER A 72 -2.35 4.42 4.45
C SER A 72 -2.76 3.95 5.85
N GLN A 73 -3.10 2.67 5.99
CA GLN A 73 -3.64 2.12 7.23
C GLN A 73 -3.59 0.60 7.27
N VAL A 74 -3.72 0.05 8.46
CA VAL A 74 -3.96 -1.38 8.71
C VAL A 74 -5.46 -1.60 8.90
N VAL A 75 -6.03 -2.54 8.17
CA VAL A 75 -7.44 -2.94 8.27
C VAL A 75 -7.50 -4.37 8.76
N LYS A 76 -8.12 -4.58 9.92
CA LYS A 76 -8.40 -5.93 10.43
C LYS A 76 -9.67 -6.47 9.79
N VAL A 77 -9.60 -7.63 9.17
CA VAL A 77 -10.74 -8.33 8.56
C VAL A 77 -11.06 -9.58 9.40
N ALA A 78 -12.35 -9.80 9.63
CA ALA A 78 -12.90 -10.88 10.46
C ALA A 78 -13.66 -11.90 9.61
#